data_AF-A0A967KU94-F1
#
_entry.id   AF-A0A967KU94-F1
#
_cell.length_a   1.000
_cell.length_b   1.000
_cell.length_c   1.000
_cell.angle_alpha   90.00
_cell.angle_beta   90.00
_cell.angle_gamma   90.00
#
_symmetry.space_group_name_H-M   'P 1'
#
loop_
_entity.id
_entity.type
_entity.pdbx_description
1 polymer ?
#
loop_
_entity_poly.entity_id
_entity_poly.type
_entity_poly.pdbx_seq_one_letter_code
_entity_poly.pdbx_strand_id
1 'polypeptide(L)'
;MSKAVEQWAPFVAANISPELVPVILAIIENESGGQAGIPSYAATKFHEQIPSRSGGSVLVDRAYGLMQVIPVVYLDYNRKHTDKIYWEDISGTSKAAGQAQIKAGIWTFLNNVRAIEAFTGQKLVLNGQLNWDLLNLVLISYAWGIGRVRKKLTDLIERNLAPTFDNIKSLWPELGLPANQPLVYAGRIYNKALKYGGQVWEAVEETVSQFPVKETAGGAALALAVGFILLQMFKAR
;
A
#
# COMPACT_ATOMS: atom_id res chain seq x y z
N MET A 1 -8.95 14.20 -5.18
CA MET A 1 -9.37 13.15 -4.23
C MET A 1 -10.82 12.81 -4.54
N SER A 2 -11.27 11.58 -4.33
CA SER A 2 -12.71 11.26 -4.53
C SER A 2 -13.54 11.71 -3.32
N LYS A 3 -14.80 12.11 -3.54
CA LYS A 3 -15.72 12.49 -2.44
C LYS A 3 -15.87 11.39 -1.37
N ALA A 4 -15.78 10.12 -1.80
CA ALA A 4 -15.85 8.97 -0.90
C ALA A 4 -14.65 8.89 0.07
N VAL A 5 -13.49 9.42 -0.30
CA VAL A 5 -12.28 9.47 0.53
C VAL A 5 -12.23 10.74 1.36
N GLU A 6 -12.63 11.89 0.79
CA GLU A 6 -12.60 13.21 1.43
C GLU A 6 -13.35 13.24 2.77
N GLN A 7 -14.48 12.54 2.87
CA GLN A 7 -15.27 12.48 4.12
C GLN A 7 -14.49 11.94 5.32
N TRP A 8 -13.42 11.18 5.11
CA TRP A 8 -12.60 10.58 6.16
C TRP A 8 -11.47 11.49 6.63
N ALA A 9 -11.10 12.53 5.85
CA ALA A 9 -9.96 13.40 6.13
C ALA A 9 -9.99 14.06 7.54
N PRO A 10 -11.13 14.59 8.04
CA PRO A 10 -11.18 15.18 9.38
C PRO A 10 -10.89 14.15 10.48
N PHE A 11 -11.36 12.91 10.31
CA PHE A 11 -11.12 11.86 11.29
C PHE A 11 -9.67 11.37 11.25
N VAL A 12 -9.09 11.23 10.05
CA VAL A 12 -7.67 10.89 9.89
C VAL A 12 -6.78 11.96 10.55
N ALA A 13 -7.03 13.24 10.26
CA ALA A 13 -6.27 14.36 10.83
C ALA A 13 -6.34 14.44 12.36
N ALA A 14 -7.42 13.95 12.97
CA ALA A 14 -7.55 13.90 14.43
C ALA A 14 -6.76 12.75 15.08
N ASN A 15 -6.29 11.77 14.31
CA ASN A 15 -5.69 10.53 14.84
C ASN A 15 -4.23 10.29 14.41
N ILE A 16 -3.66 11.14 13.56
CA ILE A 16 -2.28 10.99 13.06
C ILE A 16 -1.66 12.37 12.81
N SER A 17 -0.31 12.42 12.70
CA SER A 17 0.38 13.67 12.40
C SER A 17 -0.01 14.22 11.02
N PRO A 18 -0.02 15.55 10.83
CA PRO A 18 -0.44 16.17 9.57
C PRO A 18 0.29 15.65 8.34
N GLU A 19 1.59 15.36 8.46
CA GLU A 19 2.46 14.88 7.38
C GLU A 19 2.02 13.50 6.85
N LEU A 20 1.33 12.71 7.68
CA LEU A 20 0.88 11.36 7.35
C LEU A 20 -0.58 11.33 6.88
N VAL A 21 -1.35 12.41 7.03
CA VAL A 21 -2.75 12.47 6.57
C VAL A 21 -2.87 12.14 5.08
N PRO A 22 -2.05 12.73 4.17
CA PRO A 22 -2.11 12.39 2.74
C PRO A 22 -1.83 10.91 2.48
N VAL A 23 -0.92 10.30 3.23
CA VAL A 23 -0.54 8.89 3.10
C VAL A 23 -1.70 7.98 3.49
N ILE A 24 -2.35 8.23 4.63
CA ILE A 24 -3.48 7.40 5.09
C ILE A 24 -4.66 7.51 4.12
N LEU A 25 -4.96 8.70 3.62
CA LEU A 25 -6.02 8.88 2.61
C LEU A 25 -5.69 8.18 1.29
N ALA A 26 -4.42 8.19 0.88
CA ALA A 26 -3.96 7.45 -0.30
C ALA A 26 -4.12 5.93 -0.14
N ILE A 27 -3.83 5.39 1.06
CA ILE A 27 -4.09 3.98 1.40
C ILE A 27 -5.59 3.71 1.31
N ILE A 28 -6.45 4.51 1.95
CA ILE A 28 -7.91 4.32 1.92
C ILE A 28 -8.46 4.30 0.48
N GLU A 29 -8.03 5.25 -0.36
CA GLU A 29 -8.45 5.27 -1.76
C GLU A 29 -7.97 4.04 -2.53
N ASN A 30 -6.73 3.60 -2.29
CA ASN A 30 -6.16 2.45 -2.98
C ASN A 30 -6.82 1.13 -2.57
N GLU A 31 -7.13 0.98 -1.30
CA GLU A 31 -7.55 -0.28 -0.70
C GLU A 31 -9.06 -0.53 -0.84
N SER A 32 -9.88 0.50 -0.64
CA SER A 32 -11.34 0.34 -0.69
C SER A 32 -12.06 1.41 -1.53
N GLY A 33 -11.33 2.36 -2.11
CA GLY A 33 -11.94 3.51 -2.79
C GLY A 33 -12.74 4.42 -1.84
N GLY A 34 -12.47 4.37 -0.53
CA GLY A 34 -13.21 5.13 0.48
C GLY A 34 -14.51 4.47 0.98
N GLN A 35 -14.75 3.20 0.62
CA GLN A 35 -15.93 2.45 1.04
C GLN A 35 -15.62 1.60 2.28
N ALA A 36 -16.43 1.75 3.33
CA ALA A 36 -16.28 1.00 4.58
C ALA A 36 -16.85 -0.42 4.46
N GLY A 37 -16.31 -1.35 5.26
CA GLY A 37 -16.85 -2.71 5.37
C GLY A 37 -16.53 -3.66 4.21
N ILE A 38 -15.85 -3.19 3.17
CA ILE A 38 -15.55 -4.00 1.98
C ILE A 38 -14.51 -5.08 2.30
N PRO A 39 -14.75 -6.37 1.96
CA PRO A 39 -13.71 -7.39 1.96
C PRO A 39 -12.76 -7.23 0.78
N SER A 40 -11.49 -7.53 1.02
CA SER A 40 -10.53 -7.81 -0.06
C SER A 40 -10.97 -9.03 -0.87
N TYR A 41 -10.68 -8.98 -2.18
CA TYR A 41 -10.98 -10.07 -3.09
C TYR A 41 -10.13 -11.33 -2.81
N ALA A 42 -8.92 -11.16 -2.28
CA ALA A 42 -8.03 -12.26 -1.95
C ALA A 42 -8.26 -12.75 -0.52
N ALA A 43 -8.42 -14.06 -0.34
CA ALA A 43 -8.33 -14.65 0.99
C ALA A 43 -6.89 -14.52 1.52
N THR A 44 -6.77 -14.19 2.79
CA THR A 44 -5.53 -14.21 3.54
C THR A 44 -5.21 -15.64 3.96
N LYS A 45 -3.94 -15.92 4.30
CA LYS A 45 -3.54 -17.20 4.89
C LYS A 45 -3.89 -17.32 6.38
N PHE A 46 -4.42 -16.25 6.98
CA PHE A 46 -4.62 -16.13 8.42
C PHE A 46 -6.12 -16.07 8.69
N HIS A 47 -6.69 -17.23 9.02
CA HIS A 47 -8.10 -17.33 9.37
C HIS A 47 -8.23 -17.13 10.87
N GLU A 48 -8.99 -16.12 11.28
CA GLU A 48 -9.10 -15.75 12.69
C GLU A 48 -10.56 -15.61 13.10
N GLN A 49 -10.84 -15.90 14.36
CA GLN A 49 -12.16 -15.72 14.93
C GLN A 49 -12.27 -14.32 15.55
N ILE A 50 -13.00 -13.43 14.88
CA ILE A 50 -13.23 -12.07 15.37
C ILE A 50 -14.48 -12.07 16.28
N PRO A 51 -14.43 -11.47 17.48
CA PRO A 51 -15.59 -11.39 18.36
C PRO A 51 -16.72 -10.54 17.74
N SER A 52 -17.97 -10.93 17.98
CA SER A 52 -19.16 -10.15 17.63
C SER A 52 -19.77 -9.49 18.86
N ARG A 53 -20.36 -8.29 18.69
CA ARG A 53 -21.06 -7.58 19.77
C ARG A 53 -22.30 -8.31 20.28
N SER A 54 -22.95 -9.11 19.44
CA SER A 54 -24.13 -9.90 19.83
C SER A 54 -23.77 -11.19 20.56
N GLY A 55 -22.47 -11.48 20.72
CA GLY A 55 -21.93 -12.69 21.33
C GLY A 55 -21.36 -13.66 20.30
N GLY A 56 -20.42 -14.49 20.74
CA GLY A 56 -19.71 -15.43 19.86
C GLY A 56 -18.66 -14.76 18.98
N SER A 57 -18.31 -15.43 17.88
CA SER A 57 -17.25 -15.00 16.97
C SER A 57 -17.52 -15.42 15.53
N VAL A 58 -17.00 -14.65 14.58
CA VAL A 58 -17.08 -14.89 13.14
C VAL A 58 -15.71 -15.29 12.63
N LEU A 59 -15.65 -16.37 11.84
CA LEU A 59 -14.43 -16.75 11.13
C LEU A 59 -14.20 -15.79 9.96
N VAL A 60 -13.08 -15.08 9.97
CA VAL A 60 -12.72 -14.11 8.94
C VAL A 60 -11.43 -14.58 8.28
N ASP A 61 -11.47 -14.72 6.96
CA ASP A 61 -10.35 -15.18 6.14
C ASP A 61 -9.77 -14.08 5.24
N ARG A 62 -10.39 -12.89 5.17
CA ARG A 62 -10.01 -11.79 4.27
C ARG A 62 -9.58 -10.56 5.04
N ALA A 63 -8.82 -9.69 4.37
CA ALA A 63 -8.64 -8.32 4.84
C ALA A 63 -9.95 -7.53 4.64
N TYR A 64 -10.24 -6.57 5.51
CA TYR A 64 -11.49 -5.81 5.50
C TYR A 64 -11.31 -4.32 5.74
N GLY A 65 -12.35 -3.57 5.35
CA GLY A 65 -12.55 -2.19 5.72
C GLY A 65 -11.74 -1.19 4.89
N LEU A 66 -11.76 0.06 5.33
CA LEU A 66 -11.21 1.20 4.56
C LEU A 66 -9.73 1.05 4.18
N MET A 67 -8.93 0.39 5.02
CA MET A 67 -7.49 0.19 4.78
C MET A 67 -7.11 -1.28 4.57
N GLN A 68 -8.10 -2.17 4.34
CA GLN A 68 -7.91 -3.60 4.08
C GLN A 68 -6.98 -4.26 5.10
N VAL A 69 -7.35 -4.16 6.39
CA VAL A 69 -6.57 -4.73 7.49
C VAL A 69 -6.90 -6.22 7.63
N ILE A 70 -5.87 -7.05 7.82
CA ILE A 70 -6.02 -8.50 7.97
C ILE A 70 -6.56 -8.90 9.37
N PRO A 71 -7.25 -10.05 9.49
CA PRO A 71 -7.96 -10.41 10.73
C PRO A 71 -7.08 -10.46 12.00
N VAL A 72 -5.87 -11.03 11.89
CA VAL A 72 -4.93 -11.17 13.03
C VAL A 72 -4.56 -9.82 13.66
N VAL A 73 -4.59 -8.75 12.87
CA VAL A 73 -4.25 -7.40 13.33
C VAL A 73 -5.36 -6.80 14.18
N TYR A 74 -6.63 -7.06 13.86
CA TYR A 74 -7.75 -6.67 14.73
C TYR A 74 -7.71 -7.38 16.08
N LEU A 75 -7.29 -8.64 16.10
CA LEU A 75 -7.09 -9.36 17.35
C LEU A 75 -5.93 -8.79 18.18
N ASP A 76 -4.81 -8.47 17.56
CA ASP A 76 -3.69 -7.83 18.26
C ASP A 76 -4.07 -6.41 18.76
N TYR A 77 -4.85 -5.66 17.99
CA TYR A 77 -5.44 -4.39 18.44
C TYR A 77 -6.28 -4.59 19.69
N ASN A 78 -7.20 -5.55 19.68
CA ASN A 78 -8.06 -5.88 20.82
C ASN A 78 -7.28 -6.37 22.04
N ARG A 79 -6.12 -6.99 21.89
CA ARG A 79 -5.26 -7.36 23.03
C ARG A 79 -4.63 -6.14 23.70
N LYS A 80 -4.37 -5.09 22.93
CA LYS A 80 -3.59 -3.92 23.37
C LYS A 80 -4.44 -2.69 23.75
N HIS A 81 -5.72 -2.67 23.38
CA HIS A 81 -6.60 -1.52 23.62
C HIS A 81 -7.82 -1.89 24.46
N THR A 82 -8.35 -0.92 25.18
CA THR A 82 -9.59 -1.06 25.96
C THR A 82 -10.82 -0.97 25.05
N ASP A 83 -10.80 -0.12 24.03
CA ASP A 83 -11.82 -0.07 22.99
C ASP A 83 -11.64 -1.25 22.04
N LYS A 84 -12.52 -2.25 22.17
CA LYS A 84 -12.49 -3.45 21.31
C LYS A 84 -13.19 -3.17 19.99
N ILE A 85 -12.60 -3.68 18.92
CA ILE A 85 -13.15 -3.74 17.58
C ILE A 85 -13.84 -5.09 17.41
N TYR A 86 -15.10 -5.06 17.04
CA TYR A 86 -15.90 -6.25 16.80
C TYR A 86 -16.16 -6.46 15.31
N TRP A 87 -16.69 -7.62 14.94
CA TRP A 87 -17.06 -7.91 13.56
C TRP A 87 -17.90 -6.81 12.91
N GLU A 88 -18.89 -6.27 13.64
CA GLU A 88 -19.78 -5.20 13.17
C GLU A 88 -19.04 -3.90 12.86
N ASP A 89 -17.91 -3.64 13.52
CA ASP A 89 -17.04 -2.50 13.23
C ASP A 89 -16.21 -2.74 11.96
N ILE A 90 -15.84 -3.98 11.70
CA ILE A 90 -14.98 -4.39 10.56
C ILE A 90 -15.80 -4.47 9.28
N SER A 91 -16.96 -5.11 9.31
CA SER A 91 -17.84 -5.31 8.15
C SER A 91 -18.89 -4.22 7.98
N GLY A 92 -19.05 -3.35 8.98
CA GLY A 92 -20.05 -2.29 8.96
C GLY A 92 -19.74 -1.19 7.95
N THR A 93 -20.80 -0.60 7.41
CA THR A 93 -20.74 0.52 6.45
C THR A 93 -21.09 1.87 7.08
N SER A 94 -21.42 1.88 8.37
CA SER A 94 -21.75 3.11 9.09
C SER A 94 -20.52 4.01 9.29
N LYS A 95 -20.75 5.31 9.54
CA LYS A 95 -19.66 6.24 9.85
C LYS A 95 -18.83 5.79 11.05
N ALA A 96 -19.47 5.27 12.09
CA ALA A 96 -18.80 4.76 13.30
C ALA A 96 -17.94 3.53 12.99
N ALA A 97 -18.45 2.58 12.19
CA ALA A 97 -17.68 1.41 11.74
C ALA A 97 -16.46 1.84 10.90
N GLY A 98 -16.64 2.77 9.96
CA GLY A 98 -15.53 3.33 9.18
C GLY A 98 -14.46 3.99 10.05
N GLN A 99 -14.86 4.73 11.09
CA GLN A 99 -13.91 5.29 12.06
C GLN A 99 -13.12 4.21 12.82
N ALA A 100 -13.75 3.12 13.23
CA ALA A 100 -13.06 1.99 13.85
C ALA A 100 -12.09 1.28 12.88
N GLN A 101 -12.47 1.13 11.61
CA GLN A 101 -11.60 0.59 10.55
C GLN A 101 -10.37 1.47 10.33
N ILE A 102 -10.54 2.80 10.30
CA ILE A 102 -9.42 3.75 10.17
C ILE A 102 -8.50 3.67 11.39
N LYS A 103 -9.05 3.61 12.61
CA LYS A 103 -8.23 3.46 13.83
C LYS A 103 -7.32 2.22 13.78
N ALA A 104 -7.88 1.07 13.44
CA ALA A 104 -7.10 -0.16 13.28
C ALA A 104 -6.04 -0.03 12.18
N GLY A 105 -6.40 0.54 11.03
CA GLY A 105 -5.48 0.75 9.91
C GLY A 105 -4.32 1.70 10.26
N ILE A 106 -4.61 2.85 10.89
CA ILE A 106 -3.60 3.79 11.40
C ILE A 106 -2.68 3.08 12.40
N TRP A 107 -3.24 2.34 13.35
CA TRP A 107 -2.45 1.61 14.34
C TRP A 107 -1.52 0.57 13.68
N THR A 108 -2.02 -0.14 12.67
CA THR A 108 -1.24 -1.09 11.87
C THR A 108 -0.10 -0.39 11.14
N PHE A 109 -0.40 0.72 10.46
CA PHE A 109 0.59 1.53 9.77
C PHE A 109 1.68 2.00 10.74
N LEU A 110 1.31 2.59 11.88
CA LEU A 110 2.25 3.09 12.89
C LEU A 110 3.09 1.97 13.53
N ASN A 111 2.58 0.74 13.67
CA ASN A 111 3.39 -0.39 14.10
C ASN A 111 4.48 -0.73 13.06
N ASN A 112 4.16 -0.65 11.76
CA ASN A 112 5.17 -0.81 10.71
C ASN A 112 6.19 0.33 10.75
N VAL A 113 5.76 1.58 10.95
CA VAL A 113 6.66 2.74 11.17
C VAL A 113 7.64 2.44 12.29
N ARG A 114 7.14 2.16 13.50
CA ARG A 114 7.99 1.88 14.67
C ARG A 114 8.96 0.74 14.43
N ALA A 115 8.50 -0.32 13.75
CA ALA A 115 9.32 -1.49 13.49
C ALA A 115 10.44 -1.23 12.48
N ILE A 116 10.22 -0.35 11.51
CA ILE A 116 11.20 0.10 10.53
C ILE A 116 12.15 1.12 11.15
N GLU A 117 11.66 2.13 11.87
CA GLU A 117 12.49 3.10 12.60
C GLU A 117 13.44 2.42 13.58
N ALA A 118 12.95 1.42 14.33
CA ALA A 118 13.78 0.65 15.25
C ALA A 118 14.87 -0.17 14.53
N PHE A 119 14.64 -0.55 13.28
CA PHE A 119 15.59 -1.34 12.50
C PHE A 119 16.63 -0.47 11.80
N THR A 120 16.22 0.65 11.21
CA THR A 120 17.10 1.54 10.44
C THR A 120 17.77 2.63 11.29
N GLY A 121 17.24 2.91 12.49
CA GLY A 121 17.65 4.03 13.33
C GLY A 121 17.19 5.41 12.83
N GLN A 122 16.45 5.46 11.72
CA GLN A 122 15.95 6.69 11.13
C GLN A 122 14.53 7.00 11.62
N LYS A 123 14.13 8.28 11.56
CA LYS A 123 12.76 8.72 11.85
C LYS A 123 11.97 8.97 10.58
N LEU A 124 10.71 8.54 10.58
CA LEU A 124 9.81 8.75 9.44
C LEU A 124 9.46 10.22 9.29
N VAL A 125 9.19 10.90 10.39
CA VAL A 125 8.97 12.35 10.41
C VAL A 125 10.05 12.97 11.28
N LEU A 126 10.85 13.85 10.69
CA LEU A 126 11.89 14.61 11.37
C LEU A 126 11.70 16.09 11.05
N ASN A 127 11.56 16.94 12.07
CA ASN A 127 11.34 18.38 11.92
C ASN A 127 10.16 18.75 10.99
N GLY A 128 9.06 17.98 11.06
CA GLY A 128 7.87 18.20 10.22
C GLY A 128 8.04 17.78 8.75
N GLN A 129 9.14 17.09 8.42
CA GLN A 129 9.41 16.59 7.08
C GLN A 129 9.34 15.07 7.05
N LEU A 130 8.68 14.54 6.01
CA LEU A 130 8.53 13.11 5.79
C LEU A 130 9.76 12.53 5.08
N ASN A 131 10.36 11.50 5.66
CA ASN A 131 11.41 10.72 5.02
C ASN A 131 10.78 9.71 4.04
N TRP A 132 10.81 10.05 2.76
CA TRP A 132 10.16 9.27 1.70
C TRP A 132 10.78 7.90 1.47
N ASP A 133 12.10 7.75 1.63
CA ASP A 133 12.76 6.44 1.54
C ASP A 133 12.23 5.51 2.64
N LEU A 134 12.17 6.01 3.88
CA LEU A 134 11.62 5.25 5.00
C LEU A 134 10.12 4.98 4.83
N LEU A 135 9.35 5.93 4.29
CA LEU A 135 7.94 5.73 3.99
C LEU A 135 7.75 4.56 3.02
N ASN A 136 8.54 4.47 1.95
CA ASN A 136 8.43 3.38 1.00
C ASN A 136 8.71 2.02 1.66
N LEU A 137 9.68 1.94 2.56
CA LEU A 137 9.92 0.73 3.36
C LEU A 137 8.73 0.37 4.25
N VAL A 138 8.09 1.37 4.88
CA VAL A 138 6.86 1.17 5.67
C VAL A 138 5.71 0.68 4.80
N LEU A 139 5.55 1.21 3.58
CA LEU A 139 4.50 0.81 2.66
C LEU A 139 4.71 -0.61 2.10
N ILE A 140 5.95 -0.99 1.79
CA ILE A 140 6.31 -2.40 1.48
C ILE A 140 5.94 -3.28 2.67
N SER A 141 6.28 -2.85 3.90
CA SER A 141 5.98 -3.60 5.12
C SER A 141 4.48 -3.74 5.36
N TYR A 142 3.70 -2.72 5.04
CA TYR A 142 2.24 -2.76 5.12
C TYR A 142 1.66 -3.80 4.15
N ALA A 143 2.12 -3.82 2.89
CA ALA A 143 1.63 -4.74 1.88
C ALA A 143 2.11 -6.19 2.06
N TRP A 144 3.33 -6.39 2.58
CA TRP A 144 4.01 -7.70 2.56
C TRP A 144 4.31 -8.30 3.93
N GLY A 145 4.15 -7.50 4.99
CA GLY A 145 4.48 -7.85 6.36
C GLY A 145 5.94 -7.56 6.73
N ILE A 146 6.11 -6.97 7.91
CA ILE A 146 7.40 -6.53 8.45
C ILE A 146 8.45 -7.64 8.55
N GLY A 147 8.05 -8.88 8.85
CA GLY A 147 8.98 -9.99 8.99
C GLY A 147 9.74 -10.30 7.69
N ARG A 148 9.11 -10.11 6.53
CA ARG A 148 9.74 -10.31 5.23
C ARG A 148 10.66 -9.14 4.88
N VAL A 149 10.20 -7.92 5.14
CA VAL A 149 11.01 -6.71 4.92
C VAL A 149 12.27 -6.75 5.78
N ARG A 150 12.17 -7.10 7.07
CA ARG A 150 13.33 -7.25 7.96
C ARG A 150 14.37 -8.21 7.41
N LYS A 151 13.96 -9.38 6.88
CA LYS A 151 14.90 -10.33 6.26
C LYS A 151 15.66 -9.70 5.09
N LYS A 152 14.98 -8.89 4.26
CA LYS A 152 15.62 -8.17 3.15
C LYS A 152 16.57 -7.09 3.66
N LEU A 153 16.16 -6.30 4.64
CA LEU A 153 17.02 -5.27 5.25
C LEU A 153 18.25 -5.88 5.94
N THR A 154 18.11 -7.04 6.59
CA THR A 154 19.25 -7.79 7.15
C THR A 154 20.21 -8.24 6.04
N ASP A 155 19.71 -8.81 4.94
CA ASP A 155 20.57 -9.21 3.80
C ASP A 155 21.31 -8.01 3.19
N LEU A 156 20.71 -6.81 3.15
CA LEU A 156 21.41 -5.59 2.75
C LEU A 156 22.58 -5.27 3.68
N ILE A 157 22.36 -5.33 5.00
CA ILE A 157 23.41 -5.08 6.00
C ILE A 157 24.54 -6.11 5.88
N GLU A 158 24.20 -7.39 5.71
CA GLU A 158 25.18 -8.48 5.51
C GLU A 158 26.02 -8.28 4.23
N ARG A 159 25.48 -7.57 3.24
CA ARG A 159 26.17 -7.18 2.00
C ARG A 159 26.92 -5.84 2.10
N ASN A 160 26.97 -5.22 3.28
CA ASN A 160 27.49 -3.86 3.48
C ASN A 160 26.78 -2.78 2.64
N LEU A 161 25.47 -2.96 2.40
CA LEU A 161 24.62 -1.99 1.72
C LEU A 161 23.70 -1.27 2.70
N ALA A 162 23.38 -0.02 2.41
CA ALA A 162 22.43 0.75 3.22
C ALA A 162 21.02 0.15 3.16
N PRO A 163 20.27 0.09 4.27
CA PRO A 163 18.92 -0.48 4.33
C PRO A 163 17.86 0.49 3.77
N THR A 164 17.96 0.83 2.48
CA THR A 164 17.12 1.83 1.78
C THR A 164 16.15 1.17 0.80
N PHE A 165 15.12 1.91 0.38
CA PHE A 165 14.18 1.46 -0.64
C PHE A 165 14.86 1.19 -1.97
N ASP A 166 15.80 2.05 -2.38
CA ASP A 166 16.52 1.91 -3.64
C ASP A 166 17.35 0.61 -3.70
N ASN A 167 18.01 0.26 -2.60
CA ASN A 167 18.76 -1.00 -2.53
C ASN A 167 17.83 -2.23 -2.55
N ILE A 168 16.64 -2.16 -1.91
CA ILE A 168 15.63 -3.21 -2.06
C ILE A 168 15.18 -3.34 -3.52
N LYS A 169 14.86 -2.22 -4.17
CA LYS A 169 14.39 -2.17 -5.56
C LYS A 169 15.43 -2.72 -6.53
N SER A 170 16.71 -2.41 -6.31
CA SER A 170 17.83 -2.86 -7.14
C SER A 170 18.10 -4.35 -7.00
N LEU A 171 18.11 -4.88 -5.78
CA LEU A 171 18.47 -6.28 -5.52
C LEU A 171 17.31 -7.27 -5.67
N TRP A 172 16.07 -6.81 -5.47
CA TRP A 172 14.88 -7.65 -5.61
C TRP A 172 13.82 -7.00 -6.52
N PRO A 173 14.13 -6.78 -7.80
CA PRO A 173 13.18 -6.18 -8.75
C PRO A 173 11.93 -7.03 -8.95
N GLU A 174 11.97 -8.34 -8.64
CA GLU A 174 10.80 -9.22 -8.66
C GLU A 174 9.72 -8.80 -7.66
N LEU A 175 10.07 -8.00 -6.63
CA LEU A 175 9.11 -7.36 -5.73
C LEU A 175 8.34 -6.21 -6.41
N GLY A 176 8.55 -5.98 -7.70
CA GLY A 176 7.78 -5.08 -8.56
C GLY A 176 6.93 -5.78 -9.62
N LEU A 177 6.97 -7.12 -9.73
CA LEU A 177 6.26 -7.88 -10.78
C LEU A 177 5.50 -9.09 -10.20
N PRO A 178 4.19 -9.26 -10.45
CA PRO A 178 3.26 -8.41 -11.22
C PRO A 178 2.73 -7.21 -10.41
N ALA A 179 1.75 -6.48 -10.94
CA ALA A 179 1.26 -5.19 -10.43
C ALA A 179 0.76 -5.14 -8.98
N ASN A 180 0.65 -6.28 -8.28
CA ASN A 180 0.22 -6.37 -6.88
C ASN A 180 1.38 -6.61 -5.90
N GLN A 181 2.62 -6.46 -6.37
CA GLN A 181 3.82 -6.61 -5.55
C GLN A 181 4.13 -5.35 -4.74
N PRO A 182 4.87 -5.47 -3.63
CA PRO A 182 4.98 -4.42 -2.64
C PRO A 182 5.73 -3.16 -3.11
N LEU A 183 6.62 -3.25 -4.12
CA LEU A 183 7.24 -2.06 -4.70
C LEU A 183 6.24 -1.23 -5.51
N VAL A 184 5.39 -1.89 -6.30
CA VAL A 184 4.32 -1.22 -7.07
C VAL A 184 3.29 -0.61 -6.13
N TYR A 185 2.97 -1.32 -5.05
CA TYR A 185 2.10 -0.79 -4.00
C TYR A 185 2.63 0.51 -3.42
N ALA A 186 3.90 0.52 -2.95
CA ALA A 186 4.53 1.70 -2.37
C ALA A 186 4.50 2.89 -3.36
N GLY A 187 4.88 2.66 -4.61
CA GLY A 187 4.85 3.69 -5.66
C GLY A 187 3.44 4.25 -5.94
N ARG A 188 2.39 3.40 -5.93
CA ARG A 188 1.01 3.87 -6.11
C ARG A 188 0.54 4.76 -4.97
N ILE A 189 0.81 4.35 -3.72
CA ILE A 189 0.44 5.12 -2.54
C ILE A 189 1.20 6.45 -2.52
N TYR A 190 2.50 6.44 -2.83
CA TYR A 190 3.33 7.63 -2.96
C TYR A 190 2.72 8.64 -3.95
N ASN A 191 2.45 8.21 -5.18
CA ASN A 191 1.90 9.07 -6.22
C ASN A 191 0.52 9.64 -5.86
N LYS A 192 -0.29 8.90 -5.09
CA LYS A 192 -1.57 9.38 -4.56
C LYS A 192 -1.39 10.37 -3.41
N ALA A 193 -0.46 10.11 -2.48
CA ALA A 193 -0.20 11.00 -1.35
C ALA A 193 0.30 12.38 -1.82
N LEU A 194 1.15 12.44 -2.85
CA LEU A 194 1.56 13.70 -3.48
C LEU A 194 0.37 14.52 -4.00
N LYS A 195 -0.61 13.86 -4.65
CA LYS A 195 -1.83 14.51 -5.14
C LYS A 195 -2.71 15.08 -4.03
N TYR A 196 -2.55 14.61 -2.80
CA TYR A 196 -3.31 15.05 -1.62
C TYR A 196 -2.60 16.14 -0.82
N GLY A 197 -1.52 16.72 -1.36
CA GLY A 197 -0.77 17.79 -0.72
C GLY A 197 0.39 17.30 0.15
N GLY A 198 0.85 16.06 -0.03
CA GLY A 198 2.20 15.70 0.42
C GLY A 198 3.21 16.62 -0.25
N GLN A 199 4.08 17.27 0.53
CA GLN A 199 5.11 18.15 -0.04
C GLN A 199 5.93 17.36 -1.08
N VAL A 200 5.92 17.88 -2.30
CA VAL A 200 6.64 17.31 -3.45
C VAL A 200 8.13 17.45 -3.18
N TRP A 201 8.84 16.32 -3.08
CA TRP A 201 10.24 16.31 -3.49
C TRP A 201 10.24 16.23 -5.01
N GLU A 202 11.02 17.07 -5.68
CA GLU A 202 11.14 17.04 -7.14
C GLU A 202 11.35 15.59 -7.59
N ALA A 203 10.44 15.10 -8.41
CA ALA A 203 10.57 13.79 -9.00
C ALA A 203 11.93 13.76 -9.73
N VAL A 204 12.80 12.82 -9.36
CA VAL A 204 13.79 12.34 -10.32
C VAL A 204 12.96 11.82 -11.47
N GLU A 205 13.00 12.52 -12.60
CA GLU A 205 12.35 12.08 -13.83
C GLU A 205 12.69 10.62 -14.05
N GLU A 206 11.63 9.82 -14.20
CA GLU A 206 11.68 8.46 -14.65
C GLU A 206 12.49 8.39 -15.95
N THR A 207 13.74 7.92 -15.88
CA THR A 207 14.38 7.25 -17.01
C THR A 207 13.73 5.87 -17.15
N VAL A 208 12.46 5.83 -17.53
CA VAL A 208 11.86 4.65 -18.18
C VAL A 208 12.30 4.72 -19.64
N SER A 209 13.58 4.47 -19.86
CA SER A 209 14.17 4.25 -21.17
C SER A 209 15.37 3.35 -20.96
N GLN A 210 15.33 2.18 -21.60
CA GLN A 210 16.37 1.14 -21.70
C GLN A 210 16.35 0.04 -20.62
N PHE A 211 15.25 -0.70 -20.57
CA PHE A 211 15.43 -2.15 -20.55
C PHE A 211 15.66 -2.59 -22.01
N PRO A 212 16.78 -3.25 -22.35
CA PRO A 212 16.88 -3.90 -23.65
C PRO A 212 15.85 -5.04 -23.65
N VAL A 213 14.74 -4.81 -24.35
CA VAL A 213 13.92 -5.91 -24.83
C VAL A 213 14.84 -6.75 -25.70
N LYS A 214 15.22 -7.93 -25.23
CA LYS A 214 15.74 -8.97 -26.11
C LYS A 214 14.64 -9.21 -27.14
N GLU A 215 14.80 -8.65 -28.33
CA GLU A 215 14.01 -9.00 -29.51
C GLU A 215 14.15 -10.50 -29.74
N THR A 216 13.17 -11.27 -29.30
CA THR A 216 12.90 -12.56 -29.92
C THR A 216 12.40 -12.26 -31.32
N ALA A 217 13.26 -12.50 -32.31
CA ALA A 217 12.96 -12.43 -33.73
C ALA A 217 11.64 -13.16 -34.02
N GLY A 218 10.60 -12.39 -34.32
CA GLY A 218 9.26 -12.91 -34.59
C GLY A 218 8.17 -11.84 -34.66
N GLY A 219 8.36 -10.69 -33.99
CA GLY A 219 7.36 -9.61 -33.96
C GLY A 219 7.39 -8.64 -35.16
N ALA A 220 8.51 -8.54 -35.87
CA ALA A 220 8.68 -7.57 -36.96
C ALA A 220 7.93 -7.94 -38.26
N ALA A 221 7.55 -9.21 -38.43
CA ALA A 221 6.84 -9.66 -39.64
C ALA A 221 5.34 -9.29 -39.62
N LEU A 222 4.72 -9.17 -38.44
CA LEU A 222 3.28 -8.92 -38.35
C LEU A 222 2.93 -7.42 -38.47
N ALA A 223 3.83 -6.53 -38.04
CA ALA A 223 3.64 -5.08 -38.12
C ALA A 223 3.77 -4.54 -39.57
N LEU A 224 4.60 -5.17 -40.41
CA LEU A 224 4.77 -4.78 -41.81
C LEU A 224 3.61 -5.24 -42.72
N ALA A 225 2.92 -6.34 -42.36
CA ALA A 225 1.77 -6.84 -43.13
C ALA A 225 0.52 -5.95 -42.95
N VAL A 226 0.31 -5.38 -41.77
CA VAL A 226 -0.85 -4.52 -41.50
C VAL A 226 -0.68 -3.11 -42.10
N GLY A 227 0.56 -2.60 -42.13
CA GLY A 227 0.87 -1.30 -42.73
C GLY A 227 0.71 -1.26 -44.26
N PHE A 228 0.96 -2.36 -44.95
CA PHE A 228 0.89 -2.41 -46.43
C PHE A 228 -0.54 -2.54 -46.96
N ILE A 229 -1.44 -3.18 -46.20
CA ILE A 229 -2.86 -3.33 -46.58
C ILE A 229 -3.61 -2.00 -46.44
N LEU A 230 -3.30 -1.20 -45.42
CA LEU A 230 -3.92 0.11 -45.21
C LEU A 230 -3.47 1.18 -46.22
N LEU A 231 -2.25 1.07 -46.76
CA LEU A 231 -1.75 2.04 -47.75
C LEU A 231 -2.32 1.84 -49.16
N GLN A 232 -2.78 0.62 -49.50
CA GLN A 232 -3.37 0.32 -50.81
C GLN A 232 -4.86 0.72 -50.90
N MET A 233 -5.57 0.81 -49.77
CA MET A 233 -6.99 1.19 -49.77
C MET A 233 -7.23 2.71 -49.89
N PHE A 234 -6.21 3.54 -49.66
CA PHE A 234 -6.32 5.01 -49.78
C PHE A 234 -5.86 5.59 -51.12
N LYS A 235 -5.45 4.76 -52.09
CA LYS A 235 -5.09 5.21 -53.46
C LYS A 235 -6.12 4.86 -54.54
N ALA A 236 -7.28 4.32 -54.17
CA ALA A 236 -8.38 4.03 -55.09
C ALA A 236 -9.68 4.69 -54.64
N ARG A 237 -9.70 6.03 -54.57
CA ARG A 237 -10.88 6.89 -54.68
C ARG A 237 -10.47 8.23 -55.30
#